data_AF-A0A6J6JLK1-F1
#
_entry.id   AF-A0A6J6JLK1-F1
#
_cell.length_a   1.000
_cell.length_b   1.000
_cell.length_c   1.000
_cell.angle_alpha   90.00
_cell.angle_beta   90.00
_cell.angle_gamma   90.00
#
_symmetry.space_group_name_H-M   'P 1'
#
loop_
_entity.id
_entity.type
_entity.pdbx_description
1 polymer ?
#
loop_
_entity_poly.entity_id
_entity_poly.type
_entity_poly.pdbx_seq_one_letter_code
_entity_poly.pdbx_strand_id
1 'polypeptide(L)'
;MVIGGATDYFDGKLARAWNQTSRFGELADPAIDRLYIFAILIVFLVREILPLWMILILIARDLVLGFLTILMARRSIPAFTVTYLGKAATFNLMYAFPLLLLAQSNGGWGDIAFVTGWSFAIWGFALYISTGIGYARQALLQLGDKYVFDSE
;
A
#
# COMPACT_ATOMS: atom_id res chain seq x y z
N MET A 1 1.24 -34.60 17.57
CA MET A 1 1.55 -34.68 16.13
C MET A 1 0.41 -35.24 15.25
N VAL A 2 -0.89 -35.21 15.62
CA VAL A 2 -1.97 -35.64 14.66
C VAL A 2 -3.29 -34.85 14.77
N ILE A 3 -3.51 -33.95 15.74
CA ILE A 3 -4.87 -33.39 15.97
C ILE A 3 -5.15 -32.08 15.19
N GLY A 4 -4.15 -31.41 14.63
CA GLY A 4 -4.34 -30.12 13.91
C GLY A 4 -4.88 -30.24 12.48
N GLY A 5 -4.73 -31.40 11.83
CA GLY A 5 -5.03 -31.55 10.39
C GLY A 5 -6.51 -31.73 10.04
N ALA A 6 -7.36 -32.08 11.01
CA ALA A 6 -8.80 -32.28 10.76
C ALA A 6 -9.60 -30.97 10.79
N THR A 7 -9.14 -29.97 11.55
CA THR A 7 -9.78 -28.65 11.65
C THR A 7 -9.58 -27.83 10.37
N ASP A 8 -8.36 -27.82 9.81
CA ASP A 8 -8.04 -27.07 8.59
C ASP A 8 -8.86 -27.53 7.37
N TYR A 9 -9.23 -28.82 7.29
CA TYR A 9 -10.01 -29.34 6.17
C TYR A 9 -11.51 -28.99 6.26
N PHE A 10 -12.05 -28.84 7.47
CA PHE A 10 -13.44 -28.43 7.67
C PHE A 10 -13.63 -26.92 7.52
N ASP A 11 -12.68 -26.11 8.02
CA ASP A 11 -12.73 -24.65 7.89
C ASP A 11 -12.55 -24.21 6.43
N GLY A 12 -11.66 -24.87 5.68
CA GLY A 12 -11.47 -24.62 4.24
C GLY A 12 -12.66 -25.02 3.35
N LYS A 13 -13.64 -25.79 3.88
CA LYS A 13 -14.88 -26.16 3.15
C LYS A 13 -16.06 -25.27 3.51
N LEU A 14 -16.14 -24.75 4.75
CA LEU A 14 -17.09 -23.70 5.13
C LEU A 14 -16.70 -22.32 4.55
N ALA A 15 -15.42 -22.00 4.47
CA ALA A 15 -14.95 -20.77 3.82
C ALA A 15 -15.30 -20.71 2.32
N ARG A 16 -15.33 -21.86 1.64
CA ARG A 16 -15.79 -21.96 0.23
C ARG A 16 -17.32 -21.92 0.10
N ALA A 17 -18.08 -22.18 1.16
CA ALA A 17 -19.54 -22.05 1.18
C ALA A 17 -19.99 -20.60 1.40
N TRP A 18 -19.15 -19.74 1.97
CA TRP A 18 -19.36 -18.28 2.05
C TRP A 18 -18.96 -17.56 0.75
N ASN A 19 -19.39 -18.11 -0.38
CA ASN A 19 -19.37 -17.48 -1.70
C ASN A 19 -20.33 -16.26 -1.79
N GLN A 20 -20.42 -15.49 -0.70
CA GLN A 20 -20.98 -14.16 -0.61
C GLN A 20 -19.85 -13.18 -0.33
N THR A 21 -18.88 -13.11 -1.25
CA THR A 21 -18.15 -11.86 -1.44
C THR A 21 -19.16 -10.87 -2.04
N SER A 22 -19.93 -10.23 -1.15
CA SER A 22 -20.77 -9.10 -1.52
C SER A 22 -19.92 -8.11 -2.30
N ARG A 23 -20.43 -7.53 -3.40
CA ARG A 23 -19.76 -6.41 -4.11
C ARG A 23 -19.36 -5.28 -3.14
N PHE A 24 -19.99 -5.22 -1.96
CA PHE A 24 -19.64 -4.34 -0.86
C PHE A 24 -18.35 -4.74 -0.12
N GLY A 25 -18.11 -6.04 0.11
CA GLY A 25 -16.88 -6.55 0.71
C GLY A 25 -15.66 -6.39 -0.20
N GLU A 26 -15.84 -6.58 -1.50
CA GLU A 26 -14.77 -6.43 -2.50
C GLU A 26 -14.32 -4.96 -2.68
N LEU A 27 -15.21 -3.99 -2.42
CA LEU A 27 -14.87 -2.56 -2.35
C LEU A 27 -14.43 -2.12 -0.94
N ALA A 28 -14.88 -2.79 0.11
CA ALA A 28 -14.51 -2.48 1.49
C ALA A 28 -13.07 -2.92 1.81
N ASP A 29 -12.61 -4.05 1.26
CA ASP A 29 -11.25 -4.59 1.49
C ASP A 29 -10.15 -3.55 1.15
N PRO A 30 -10.15 -2.93 -0.05
CA PRO A 30 -9.16 -1.92 -0.40
C PRO A 30 -9.28 -0.63 0.43
N ALA A 31 -10.48 -0.32 0.93
CA ALA A 31 -10.73 0.86 1.74
C ALA A 31 -10.20 0.68 3.17
N ILE A 32 -10.40 -0.50 3.75
CA ILE A 32 -9.90 -0.89 5.07
C ILE A 32 -8.37 -0.92 5.06
N ASP A 33 -7.76 -1.51 4.03
CA ASP A 33 -6.30 -1.52 3.86
C ASP A 33 -5.71 -0.11 3.83
N ARG A 34 -6.36 0.82 3.11
CA ARG A 34 -5.93 2.22 3.07
C ARG A 34 -6.11 2.92 4.41
N LEU A 35 -7.23 2.70 5.09
CA LEU A 35 -7.47 3.25 6.43
C LEU A 35 -6.43 2.76 7.43
N TYR A 36 -6.02 1.49 7.35
CA TYR A 36 -4.96 0.94 8.18
C TYR A 36 -3.62 1.65 7.97
N ILE A 37 -3.24 1.90 6.71
CA ILE A 37 -2.02 2.66 6.38
C ILE A 37 -2.12 4.10 6.95
N PHE A 38 -3.26 4.77 6.78
CA PHE A 38 -3.47 6.10 7.36
C PHE A 38 -3.36 6.09 8.89
N ALA A 39 -3.95 5.09 9.56
CA ALA A 39 -3.86 4.95 11.01
C ALA A 39 -2.40 4.77 11.47
N ILE A 40 -1.60 3.96 10.77
CA ILE A 40 -0.17 3.80 11.06
C ILE A 40 0.57 5.12 10.89
N LEU A 41 0.32 5.86 9.81
CA LEU A 41 0.95 7.16 9.57
C LEU A 41 0.65 8.16 10.69
N ILE A 42 -0.59 8.18 11.21
CA ILE A 42 -0.98 9.02 12.35
C ILE A 42 -0.23 8.60 13.62
N VAL A 43 -0.14 7.30 13.91
CA VAL A 43 0.61 6.81 15.07
C VAL A 43 2.07 7.21 14.97
N PHE A 44 2.66 7.12 13.78
CA PHE A 44 4.06 7.47 13.54
C PHE A 44 4.32 8.97 13.64
N LEU A 45 3.35 9.79 13.25
CA LEU A 45 3.38 11.24 13.46
C LEU A 45 3.39 11.58 14.95
N VAL A 46 2.48 10.98 15.74
CA VAL A 46 2.37 11.24 17.19
C VAL A 46 3.59 10.72 17.97
N ARG A 47 4.18 9.61 17.51
CA ARG A 47 5.38 9.03 18.12
C ARG A 47 6.69 9.65 17.60
N GLU A 48 6.62 10.61 16.68
CA GLU A 48 7.77 11.23 16.00
C GLU A 48 8.77 10.21 15.40
N ILE A 49 8.28 9.02 15.02
CA ILE A 49 9.11 7.94 14.47
C ILE A 49 9.53 8.28 13.04
N LEU A 50 8.59 8.79 12.24
CA LEU A 50 8.87 9.29 10.90
C LEU A 50 8.78 10.81 10.89
N PRO A 51 9.69 11.48 10.17
CA PRO A 51 9.64 12.91 10.05
C PRO A 51 8.40 13.33 9.24
N LEU A 52 7.79 14.44 9.62
CA LEU A 52 6.54 14.94 9.03
C LEU A 52 6.62 15.07 7.49
N TRP A 53 7.76 15.47 6.95
CA TRP A 53 7.95 15.62 5.51
C TRP A 53 7.81 14.29 4.74
N MET A 54 8.22 13.15 5.32
CA MET A 54 8.03 11.84 4.71
C MET A 54 6.55 11.48 4.66
N ILE A 55 5.84 11.68 5.77
CA ILE A 55 4.40 11.38 5.88
C ILE A 55 3.61 12.23 4.87
N LEU A 56 3.91 13.53 4.77
CA LEU A 56 3.26 14.42 3.81
C LEU A 56 3.48 13.97 2.37
N ILE A 57 4.69 13.53 2.00
CA ILE A 57 4.98 13.02 0.65
C ILE A 57 4.20 11.72 0.37
N LEU A 58 4.15 10.80 1.32
CA LEU A 58 3.37 9.55 1.23
C LEU A 58 1.89 9.85 0.95
N ILE A 59 1.28 10.72 1.76
CA ILE A 59 -0.13 11.09 1.61
C ILE A 59 -0.37 11.85 0.30
N ALA A 60 0.48 12.83 -0.03
CA ALA A 60 0.34 13.61 -1.25
C ALA A 60 0.40 12.72 -2.50
N ARG A 61 1.33 11.76 -2.53
CA ARG A 61 1.45 10.79 -3.62
C ARG A 61 0.18 9.96 -3.76
N ASP A 62 -0.34 9.42 -2.67
CA ASP A 62 -1.56 8.60 -2.71
C ASP A 62 -2.79 9.40 -3.11
N LEU A 63 -2.88 10.66 -2.71
CA LEU A 63 -3.92 11.59 -3.16
C LEU A 63 -3.83 11.84 -4.67
N VAL A 64 -2.62 12.12 -5.18
CA VAL A 64 -2.38 12.36 -6.61
C VAL A 64 -2.72 11.12 -7.44
N LEU A 65 -2.25 9.93 -7.05
CA LEU A 65 -2.57 8.71 -7.79
C LEU A 65 -4.04 8.32 -7.66
N GLY A 66 -4.65 8.52 -6.49
CA GLY A 66 -6.09 8.33 -6.30
C GLY A 66 -6.89 9.23 -7.23
N PHE A 67 -6.54 10.51 -7.30
CA PHE A 67 -7.16 11.48 -8.19
C PHE A 67 -7.00 11.12 -9.67
N LEU A 68 -5.79 10.76 -10.11
CA LEU A 68 -5.52 10.31 -11.48
C LEU A 68 -6.33 9.07 -11.83
N THR A 69 -6.43 8.11 -10.91
CA THR A 69 -7.23 6.90 -11.12
C THR A 69 -8.71 7.22 -11.31
N ILE A 70 -9.28 8.12 -10.49
CA ILE A 70 -10.67 8.57 -10.63
C ILE A 70 -10.88 9.29 -11.97
N LEU A 71 -9.94 10.15 -12.38
CA LEU A 71 -10.00 10.88 -13.63
C LEU A 71 -9.96 9.93 -14.84
N MET A 72 -9.07 8.93 -14.81
CA MET A 72 -8.98 7.89 -15.84
C MET A 72 -10.24 7.03 -15.90
N ALA A 73 -10.79 6.64 -14.74
CA ALA A 73 -12.05 5.88 -14.66
C ALA A 73 -13.23 6.66 -15.26
N ARG A 74 -13.31 7.97 -15.01
CA ARG A 74 -14.34 8.85 -15.61
C ARG A 74 -14.23 8.96 -17.14
N ARG A 75 -13.03 8.77 -17.71
CA ARG A 75 -12.79 8.81 -19.16
C ARG A 75 -12.72 7.42 -19.81
N SER A 76 -13.12 6.37 -19.07
CA SER A 76 -13.03 4.97 -19.51
C SER A 76 -11.62 4.62 -20.02
N ILE A 77 -10.59 5.13 -19.34
CA ILE A 77 -9.18 4.82 -19.61
C ILE A 77 -8.76 3.75 -18.59
N PRO A 78 -8.14 2.65 -19.03
CA PRO A 78 -7.63 1.63 -18.12
C PRO A 78 -6.58 2.25 -17.18
N ALA A 79 -6.59 1.86 -15.91
CA ALA A 79 -5.62 2.37 -14.93
C ALA A 79 -4.18 2.00 -15.29
N PHE A 80 -3.22 2.78 -14.76
CA PHE A 80 -1.79 2.50 -14.93
C PHE A 80 -1.40 1.12 -14.38
N THR A 81 -0.45 0.45 -15.03
CA THR A 81 -0.03 -0.90 -14.64
C THR A 81 0.92 -0.85 -13.45
N VAL A 82 0.57 -1.56 -12.37
CA VAL A 82 1.42 -1.64 -11.19
C VAL A 82 2.68 -2.44 -11.53
N THR A 83 3.82 -1.76 -11.51
CA THR A 83 5.14 -2.34 -11.76
C THR A 83 5.58 -3.18 -10.55
N TYR A 84 6.42 -4.19 -10.78
CA TYR A 84 7.05 -5.00 -9.73
C TYR A 84 7.75 -4.15 -8.65
N LEU A 85 8.36 -3.02 -9.03
CA LEU A 85 8.93 -2.06 -8.10
C LEU A 85 7.90 -1.48 -7.12
N GLY A 86 6.65 -1.25 -7.57
CA GLY A 86 5.59 -0.74 -6.70
C GLY A 86 5.15 -1.79 -5.68
N LYS A 87 5.09 -3.06 -6.08
CA LYS A 87 4.84 -4.16 -5.14
C LYS A 87 5.97 -4.24 -4.10
N ALA A 88 7.23 -4.19 -4.56
CA ALA A 88 8.39 -4.20 -3.67
C ALA A 88 8.42 -3.01 -2.69
N ALA A 89 8.01 -1.82 -3.13
CA ALA A 89 7.88 -0.65 -2.27
C ALA A 89 6.88 -0.90 -1.13
N THR A 90 5.67 -1.40 -1.47
CA THR A 90 4.65 -1.70 -0.46
C THR A 90 5.12 -2.78 0.50
N PHE A 91 5.76 -3.86 0.01
CA PHE A 91 6.34 -4.88 0.89
C PHE A 91 7.37 -4.28 1.86
N ASN A 92 8.29 -3.45 1.36
CA ASN A 92 9.30 -2.82 2.21
C ASN A 92 8.67 -1.94 3.31
N LEU A 93 7.65 -1.13 2.98
CA LEU A 93 6.97 -0.32 4.00
C LEU A 93 6.21 -1.19 5.01
N MET A 94 5.57 -2.26 4.54
CA MET A 94 4.79 -3.17 5.38
C MET A 94 5.67 -3.92 6.39
N TYR A 95 6.92 -4.21 6.05
CA TYR A 95 7.92 -4.73 7.00
C TYR A 95 8.58 -3.63 7.84
N ALA A 96 8.81 -2.45 7.27
CA ALA A 96 9.42 -1.32 7.98
C ALA A 96 8.59 -0.90 9.19
N PHE A 97 7.25 -0.83 9.06
CA PHE A 97 6.40 -0.29 10.12
C PHE A 97 6.39 -1.15 11.40
N PRO A 98 6.17 -2.48 11.36
CA PRO A 98 6.28 -3.32 12.56
C PRO A 98 7.69 -3.33 13.15
N LEU A 99 8.74 -3.31 12.32
CA LEU A 99 10.13 -3.26 12.77
C LEU A 99 10.44 -1.96 13.51
N LEU A 100 10.00 -0.81 12.97
CA LEU A 100 10.16 0.49 13.62
C LEU A 100 9.34 0.59 14.91
N LEU A 101 8.20 -0.10 15.00
CA LEU A 101 7.45 -0.20 16.25
C LEU A 101 8.21 -1.04 17.29
N LEU A 102 8.77 -2.19 16.86
CA LEU A 102 9.58 -3.07 17.71
C LEU A 102 10.88 -2.40 18.16
N ALA A 103 11.43 -1.50 17.35
CA ALA A 103 12.59 -0.67 17.70
C ALA A 103 12.37 0.20 18.94
N GLN A 104 11.12 0.46 19.34
CA GLN A 104 10.78 1.18 20.57
C GLN A 104 10.90 0.31 21.83
N SER A 105 11.17 -1.00 21.70
CA SER A 105 11.41 -1.87 22.84
C SER A 105 12.85 -1.74 23.36
N ASN A 106 13.00 -1.62 24.68
CA ASN A 106 14.32 -1.54 25.31
C ASN A 106 15.01 -2.91 25.31
N GLY A 107 16.13 -3.05 24.60
CA GLY A 107 16.98 -4.24 24.57
C GLY A 107 17.71 -4.42 23.24
N GLY A 108 18.64 -5.38 23.15
CA GLY A 108 19.41 -5.63 21.91
C GLY A 108 18.55 -6.01 20.70
N TRP A 109 17.34 -6.53 20.91
CA TRP A 109 16.35 -6.75 19.85
C TRP A 109 15.80 -5.44 19.27
N GLY A 110 15.68 -4.38 20.08
CA GLY A 110 15.26 -3.05 19.67
C GLY A 110 16.29 -2.39 18.74
N ASP A 111 17.57 -2.50 19.06
CA ASP A 111 18.65 -1.92 18.24
C ASP A 111 18.72 -2.57 16.84
N ILE A 112 18.58 -3.90 16.78
CA ILE A 112 18.55 -4.63 15.51
C ILE A 112 17.30 -4.24 14.70
N ALA A 113 16.14 -4.15 15.36
CA ALA A 113 14.89 -3.74 14.74
C ALA A 113 14.95 -2.27 14.25
N PHE A 114 15.69 -1.41 14.94
CA PHE A 114 15.91 -0.02 14.54
C PHE A 114 16.68 0.07 13.22
N VAL A 115 17.84 -0.58 13.13
CA VAL A 115 18.70 -0.54 11.93
C VAL A 115 18.00 -1.17 10.73
N THR A 116 17.38 -2.33 10.94
CA THR A 116 16.65 -3.04 9.87
C THR A 116 15.40 -2.27 9.45
N GLY A 117 14.61 -1.79 10.41
CA GLY A 117 13.41 -1.00 10.16
C GLY A 117 13.68 0.28 9.37
N TRP A 118 14.71 1.05 9.75
CA TRP A 118 15.10 2.24 9.00
C TRP A 118 15.66 1.94 7.61
N SER A 119 16.39 0.83 7.45
CA SER A 119 16.87 0.39 6.14
C SER A 119 15.69 0.10 5.21
N PHE A 120 14.70 -0.67 5.68
CA PHE A 120 13.48 -0.94 4.91
C PHE A 120 12.65 0.33 4.67
N ALA A 121 12.57 1.24 5.64
CA ALA A 121 11.83 2.49 5.52
C ALA A 121 12.42 3.40 4.44
N ILE A 122 13.74 3.61 4.43
CA ILE A 122 14.42 4.49 3.45
C ILE A 122 14.31 3.90 2.05
N TRP A 123 14.64 2.62 1.87
CA TRP A 123 14.56 1.95 0.58
C TRP A 123 13.11 1.85 0.08
N GLY A 124 12.20 1.49 0.97
CA GLY A 124 10.77 1.45 0.68
C GLY A 124 10.26 2.81 0.24
N PHE A 125 10.58 3.88 0.97
CA PHE A 125 10.17 5.24 0.66
C PHE A 125 10.71 5.73 -0.69
N ALA A 126 11.98 5.46 -0.99
CA ALA A 126 12.59 5.80 -2.28
C ALA A 126 11.92 5.08 -3.46
N LEU A 127 11.64 3.78 -3.31
CA LEU A 127 10.90 3.00 -4.31
C LEU A 127 9.45 3.48 -4.44
N TYR A 128 8.84 3.89 -3.34
CA TYR A 128 7.47 4.37 -3.31
C TYR A 128 7.31 5.69 -4.06
N ILE A 129 8.25 6.64 -3.89
CA ILE A 129 8.28 7.89 -4.66
C ILE A 129 8.55 7.60 -6.14
N SER A 130 9.58 6.82 -6.46
CA SER A 130 9.97 6.58 -7.85
C SER A 130 8.85 5.92 -8.66
N THR A 131 8.16 4.95 -8.06
CA THR A 131 6.98 4.30 -8.68
C THR A 131 5.80 5.26 -8.76
N GLY A 132 5.57 6.10 -7.74
CA GLY A 132 4.54 7.14 -7.77
C GLY A 132 4.70 8.11 -8.94
N ILE A 133 5.92 8.60 -9.17
CA ILE A 133 6.24 9.48 -10.30
C ILE A 133 6.05 8.73 -11.63
N GLY A 134 6.52 7.48 -11.71
CA GLY A 134 6.35 6.64 -12.90
C GLY A 134 4.88 6.44 -13.28
N TYR A 135 4.03 6.11 -12.31
CA TYR A 135 2.59 5.94 -12.52
C TYR A 135 1.89 7.24 -12.89
N ALA A 136 2.24 8.35 -12.23
CA ALA A 136 1.68 9.66 -12.56
C ALA A 136 2.02 10.06 -14.01
N ARG A 137 3.26 9.84 -14.45
CA ARG A 137 3.68 10.09 -15.82
C ARG A 137 2.91 9.23 -16.83
N GLN A 138 2.76 7.92 -16.56
CA GLN A 138 1.99 7.03 -17.43
C GLN A 138 0.52 7.46 -17.53
N ALA A 139 -0.10 7.82 -16.40
CA ALA A 139 -1.48 8.30 -16.37
C ALA A 139 -1.66 9.59 -17.19
N LEU A 140 -0.75 10.56 -17.04
CA LEU A 140 -0.79 11.83 -17.77
C LEU A 140 -0.60 11.63 -19.28
N LEU A 141 0.30 10.74 -19.70
CA LEU A 141 0.51 10.41 -21.11
C LEU A 141 -0.75 9.78 -21.72
N GLN A 142 -1.36 8.80 -21.05
CA GLN A 142 -2.60 8.16 -21.53
C GLN A 142 -3.79 9.14 -21.59
N LEU A 143 -3.86 10.08 -20.65
CA LEU A 143 -4.88 11.13 -20.64
C LEU A 143 -4.70 12.14 -21.78
N GLY A 144 -3.45 12.42 -22.17
CA GLY A 144 -3.11 13.31 -23.28
C GLY A 144 -3.38 12.68 -24.64
N ASP A 145 -2.95 11.43 -24.85
CA ASP A 145 -3.11 10.72 -26.12
C ASP A 145 -4.58 10.60 -26.52
N LYS A 146 -5.45 10.23 -25.58
CA LYS A 146 -6.89 10.10 -25.85
C LYS A 146 -7.58 11.43 -26.17
N TYR A 147 -7.00 12.56 -25.73
CA TYR A 147 -7.52 13.90 -26.05
C TYR A 147 -7.27 14.27 -27.52
N VAL A 148 -6.17 13.79 -28.11
CA VAL A 148 -5.84 14.04 -29.51
C VAL A 148 -6.81 13.28 -30.43
N PHE A 149 -7.10 12.01 -30.11
CA PHE A 149 -8.00 11.18 -30.93
C PHE A 149 -9.51 11.53 -30.82
N ASP A 150 -9.97 12.12 -29.72
CA ASP A 150 -11.37 12.60 -29.58
C ASP A 150 -11.59 13.98 -30.22
N SER A 151 -10.53 14.62 -30.74
CA SER A 151 -10.58 15.97 -31.33
C SER A 151 -10.52 16.00 -32.86
N GLU A 152 -10.51 14.83 -33.51
CA GLU A 152 -10.69 14.65 -34.96
C GLU A 152 -12.11 14.15 -35.29
#